data_AF-A0A9N8VCH2-F1
#
_entry.id   AF-A0A9N8VCH2-F1
#
_cell.length_a   1.000
_cell.length_b   1.000
_cell.length_c   1.000
_cell.angle_alpha   90.00
_cell.angle_beta   90.00
_cell.angle_gamma   90.00
#
_symmetry.space_group_name_H-M   'P 1'
#
loop_
_entity.id
_entity.type
_entity.pdbx_description
1 polymer ?
#
loop_
_entity_poly.entity_id
_entity_poly.type
_entity_poly.pdbx_seq_one_letter_code
_entity_poly.pdbx_strand_id
1 'polypeptide(L)'
;MRLSRLKKNLMKFIIIPLLKNRNSWKASIKIVDDVTTKLLIGKPSDDKGDENNNEDSNNEDQDDGVFTSLTTVFKFIYTFMFGGVDQTTKQTLILPFASQCSSIFGKFISHDLRDAVINEYLSHVIPTEISEFKQFKKVANAVSRFQAEMRKMEFMRTPREGEDEEEVRTLGSYVARVDVLFIIKKRDKLLELGRKIMLEDNFESLLITEEEKESEIVIKENLEENANQGTIKSEIVIEQNIEENRNNGTIKSEDKDKFAIKTNNDDNPNEGWEVEWNEEWDDDNDNDLLNQNNEDNLLNQNNKNNRNEKSNEEISPQKLEKRLIQYSISVKSKDLIDLAINIFNEIKEIQNLNAKSGIRLYQTTLDLFDLYQAIMPIYHSNNLTDIPSLAMLFRNDCTWIAEQLLINQDKYSTVLSSLNDSDSEDIDKISYNEISDRLRELGDEWYNIQIDKQKSTIKDILEEIGGVQQTANDERFEICQRAMNQVIDTINRLSRTWKGVLRPSEYYSALGTLIDTPLIIMIDNLEDLYDISAEESHQLNLIYSILFTLENLFEPNTIENYTKSWKKYRQITDILELSFANIMNRFRASELDCFTTDELEGLICALFADTPLREQNLEEIRETRIFF
;
A
#
# COMPACT_ATOMS: atom_id res chain seq x y z
N MET A 1 25.34 -18.97 -53.00
CA MET A 1 26.30 -17.85 -52.75
C MET A 1 25.79 -16.48 -53.22
N ARG A 2 25.26 -16.31 -54.45
CA ARG A 2 24.83 -15.00 -54.97
C ARG A 2 23.58 -14.40 -54.29
N LEU A 3 22.52 -15.20 -54.05
CA LEU A 3 21.30 -14.75 -53.35
C LEU A 3 21.56 -14.32 -51.89
N SER A 4 22.47 -14.99 -51.19
CA SER A 4 22.86 -14.62 -49.81
C SER A 4 23.58 -13.26 -49.76
N ARG A 5 24.49 -13.00 -50.72
CA ARG A 5 25.11 -11.67 -50.86
C ARG A 5 24.10 -10.59 -51.21
N LEU A 6 23.14 -10.90 -52.09
CA LEU A 6 22.05 -9.99 -52.43
C LEU A 6 21.20 -9.67 -51.20
N LYS A 7 20.76 -10.68 -50.44
CA LYS A 7 20.03 -10.50 -49.17
C LYS A 7 20.79 -9.57 -48.22
N LYS A 8 22.07 -9.87 -47.96
CA LYS A 8 22.90 -9.07 -47.04
C LYS A 8 23.01 -7.61 -47.47
N ASN A 9 23.26 -7.36 -48.76
CA ASN A 9 23.39 -6.00 -49.28
C ASN A 9 22.05 -5.26 -49.29
N LEU A 10 20.97 -5.94 -49.69
CA LEU A 10 19.62 -5.39 -49.70
C LEU A 10 19.16 -5.00 -48.29
N MET A 11 19.36 -5.88 -47.30
CA MET A 11 19.04 -5.57 -45.91
C MET A 11 19.88 -4.39 -45.38
N LYS A 12 21.20 -4.45 -45.56
CA LYS A 12 22.14 -3.46 -44.99
C LYS A 12 22.03 -2.06 -45.61
N PHE A 13 21.92 -1.99 -46.94
CA PHE A 13 22.07 -0.72 -47.66
C PHE A 13 20.76 -0.13 -48.16
N ILE A 14 19.68 -0.90 -48.17
CA ILE A 14 18.39 -0.45 -48.71
C ILE A 14 17.29 -0.55 -47.64
N ILE A 15 16.95 -1.75 -47.18
CA ILE A 15 15.77 -1.97 -46.32
C ILE A 15 15.94 -1.31 -44.95
N ILE A 16 17.05 -1.56 -44.24
CA ILE A 16 17.27 -0.99 -42.90
C ILE A 16 17.38 0.55 -42.95
N PRO A 17 18.16 1.17 -43.86
CA PRO A 17 18.21 2.63 -43.97
C PRO A 17 16.85 3.27 -44.28
N LEU A 18 16.03 2.61 -45.10
CA LEU A 18 14.69 3.06 -45.44
C LEU A 18 13.73 2.99 -44.24
N LEU A 19 13.82 1.93 -43.43
CA LEU A 19 13.07 1.80 -42.17
C LEU A 19 13.48 2.85 -41.13
N LYS A 20 14.77 3.17 -41.02
CA LYS A 20 15.27 4.19 -40.08
C LYS A 20 14.88 5.62 -40.49
N ASN A 21 14.89 5.91 -41.79
CA ASN A 21 14.61 7.25 -42.32
C ASN A 21 13.21 7.39 -42.89
N ARG A 22 12.26 6.63 -42.35
CA ARG A 22 10.92 6.37 -42.90
C ARG A 22 10.06 7.61 -43.20
N ASN A 23 10.27 8.68 -42.44
CA ASN A 23 9.54 9.94 -42.60
C ASN A 23 10.12 10.82 -43.73
N SER A 24 11.33 10.51 -44.22
CA SER A 24 12.08 11.38 -45.13
C SER A 24 12.53 10.69 -46.41
N TRP A 25 12.70 9.37 -46.42
CA TRP A 25 13.12 8.61 -47.58
C TRP A 25 11.93 7.94 -48.24
N LYS A 26 11.84 8.08 -49.57
CA LYS A 26 10.89 7.33 -50.40
C LYS A 26 11.65 6.52 -51.44
N ALA A 27 11.05 5.41 -51.87
CA ALA A 27 11.56 4.63 -52.99
C ALA A 27 10.70 4.86 -54.23
N SER A 28 11.33 5.23 -55.34
CA SER A 28 10.66 5.42 -56.64
C SER A 28 11.46 4.74 -57.75
N ILE A 29 10.77 4.34 -58.80
CA ILE A 29 11.37 3.73 -59.99
C ILE A 29 11.36 4.79 -61.08
N LYS A 30 12.53 5.21 -61.56
CA LYS A 30 12.67 6.14 -62.69
C LYS A 30 13.21 5.37 -63.89
N ILE A 31 12.47 5.44 -65.00
CA ILE A 31 12.96 4.97 -66.29
C ILE A 31 13.81 6.10 -66.86
N VAL A 32 15.10 5.83 -67.07
CA VAL A 32 16.06 6.85 -67.55
C VAL A 32 16.13 6.83 -69.07
N ASP A 33 16.14 5.63 -69.68
CA ASP A 33 16.07 5.40 -71.13
C ASP A 33 15.30 4.10 -71.40
N ASP A 34 15.01 3.78 -72.69
CA ASP A 34 14.31 2.55 -73.15
C ASP A 34 14.88 1.22 -72.63
N VAL A 35 16.11 1.22 -72.08
CA VAL A 35 16.83 0.02 -71.61
C VAL A 35 17.27 0.14 -70.14
N THR A 36 17.26 1.34 -69.54
CA THR A 36 17.80 1.54 -68.19
C THR A 36 16.75 2.06 -67.21
N THR A 37 16.49 1.27 -66.18
CA THR A 37 15.61 1.63 -65.07
C THR A 37 16.41 1.72 -63.78
N LYS A 38 16.24 2.81 -63.03
CA LYS A 38 16.93 3.06 -61.76
C LYS A 38 15.93 3.04 -60.61
N LEU A 39 16.29 2.36 -59.53
CA LEU A 39 15.63 2.47 -58.23
C LEU A 39 16.26 3.62 -57.45
N LEU A 40 15.49 4.68 -57.22
CA LEU A 40 15.90 5.83 -56.43
C LEU A 40 15.42 5.62 -54.99
N ILE A 41 16.33 5.79 -54.03
CA ILE A 41 16.05 5.69 -52.60
C ILE A 41 16.70 6.88 -51.91
N GLY A 42 15.89 7.70 -51.26
CA GLY A 42 16.37 8.89 -50.57
C GLY A 42 15.29 9.95 -50.42
N LYS A 43 15.70 11.17 -50.08
CA LYS A 43 14.78 12.30 -50.02
C LYS A 43 14.22 12.61 -51.42
N PRO A 44 12.93 12.95 -51.56
CA PRO A 44 12.41 13.46 -52.82
C PRO A 44 13.25 14.68 -53.20
N SER A 45 13.85 14.67 -54.38
CA SER A 45 14.59 15.82 -54.92
C SER A 45 13.58 16.86 -55.43
N ASP A 46 13.71 18.11 -54.99
CA ASP A 46 12.97 19.29 -55.47
C ASP A 46 13.38 19.68 -56.91
N ASP A 47 13.43 18.72 -57.84
CA ASP A 47 13.65 19.01 -59.25
C ASP A 47 12.31 19.33 -59.92
N LYS A 48 12.02 20.63 -60.03
CA LYS A 48 11.06 21.17 -60.98
C LYS A 48 11.52 20.82 -62.40
N GLY A 49 10.83 19.90 -63.06
CA GLY A 49 11.04 19.61 -64.47
C GLY A 49 10.27 18.39 -64.93
N ASP A 50 9.27 18.65 -65.77
CA ASP A 50 8.44 17.71 -66.54
C ASP A 50 7.29 17.03 -65.81
N GLU A 51 6.27 17.84 -65.49
CA GLU A 51 4.88 17.41 -65.55
C GLU A 51 4.54 16.95 -66.97
N ASN A 52 4.34 15.65 -67.16
CA ASN A 52 3.32 15.11 -68.05
C ASN A 52 3.16 13.62 -67.77
N ASN A 53 2.20 13.32 -66.88
CA ASN A 53 1.14 12.32 -67.06
C ASN A 53 0.42 12.18 -65.71
N ASN A 54 -0.57 13.04 -65.49
CA ASN A 54 -1.59 12.82 -64.48
C ASN A 54 -2.58 11.78 -65.01
N GLU A 55 -2.87 10.76 -64.21
CA GLU A 55 -4.25 10.38 -63.88
C GLU A 55 -4.22 9.56 -62.58
N ASP A 56 -5.21 9.84 -61.73
CA ASP A 56 -5.51 9.25 -60.41
C ASP A 56 -4.76 9.76 -59.17
N SER A 57 -4.74 11.08 -58.99
CA SER A 57 -4.62 11.71 -57.67
C SER A 57 -6.00 12.03 -57.11
N ASN A 58 -6.62 11.07 -56.43
CA ASN A 58 -7.69 11.31 -55.46
C ASN A 58 -7.75 10.10 -54.51
N ASN A 59 -6.86 10.06 -53.51
CA ASN A 59 -6.97 9.22 -52.32
C ASN A 59 -5.98 9.73 -51.25
N GLU A 60 -6.39 10.72 -50.45
CA GLU A 60 -5.66 11.19 -49.26
C GLU A 60 -5.63 10.15 -48.11
N ASP A 61 -6.01 8.89 -48.37
CA ASP A 61 -6.13 7.79 -47.39
C ASP A 61 -5.00 6.73 -47.46
N GLN A 62 -3.92 6.99 -48.19
CA GLN A 62 -2.82 6.04 -48.41
C GLN A 62 -1.43 6.65 -48.13
N ASP A 63 -1.04 6.89 -46.88
CA ASP A 63 0.37 7.21 -46.59
C ASP A 63 0.93 6.53 -45.35
N ASP A 64 1.06 5.20 -45.43
CA ASP A 64 2.12 4.49 -44.71
C ASP A 64 3.29 4.34 -45.69
N GLY A 65 3.93 5.46 -46.01
CA GLY A 65 4.93 5.58 -47.09
C GLY A 65 6.09 4.57 -47.03
N VAL A 66 6.35 4.00 -45.85
CA VAL A 66 7.36 2.96 -45.61
C VAL A 66 7.01 1.67 -46.34
N PHE A 67 5.78 1.17 -46.17
CA PHE A 67 5.34 -0.07 -46.81
C PHE A 67 5.16 0.10 -48.31
N THR A 68 4.75 1.28 -48.76
CA THR A 68 4.75 1.64 -50.19
C THR A 68 6.16 1.58 -50.75
N SER A 69 7.13 2.20 -50.08
CA SER A 69 8.52 2.22 -50.53
C SER A 69 9.16 0.83 -50.50
N LEU A 70 8.91 0.02 -49.47
CA LEU A 70 9.32 -1.39 -49.44
C LEU A 70 8.70 -2.17 -50.60
N THR A 71 7.41 -1.98 -50.87
CA THR A 71 6.73 -2.60 -52.01
C THR A 71 7.42 -2.23 -53.32
N THR A 72 7.78 -0.96 -53.52
CA THR A 72 8.50 -0.49 -54.70
C THR A 72 9.85 -1.15 -54.86
N VAL A 73 10.62 -1.31 -53.78
CA VAL A 73 11.91 -2.03 -53.80
C VAL A 73 11.72 -3.48 -54.26
N PHE A 74 10.74 -4.19 -53.69
CA PHE A 74 10.47 -5.59 -54.07
C PHE A 74 9.90 -5.71 -55.49
N LYS A 75 9.06 -4.76 -55.93
CA LYS A 75 8.60 -4.66 -57.32
C LYS A 75 9.77 -4.48 -58.29
N PHE A 76 10.73 -3.62 -57.95
CA PHE A 76 11.93 -3.44 -58.77
C PHE A 76 12.74 -4.73 -58.90
N ILE A 77 12.95 -5.43 -57.77
CA ILE A 77 13.65 -6.73 -57.76
C ILE A 77 12.91 -7.76 -58.62
N TYR A 78 11.59 -7.86 -58.45
CA TYR A 78 10.76 -8.80 -59.19
C TYR A 78 10.79 -8.55 -60.70
N THR A 79 10.53 -7.31 -61.12
CA THR A 79 10.41 -6.95 -62.53
C THR A 79 11.75 -6.91 -63.26
N PHE A 80 12.78 -6.34 -62.65
CA PHE A 80 14.04 -6.01 -63.36
C PHE A 80 15.23 -6.89 -62.99
N MET A 81 15.26 -7.48 -61.79
CA MET A 81 16.36 -8.39 -61.42
C MET A 81 16.03 -9.86 -61.63
N PHE A 82 14.79 -10.27 -61.35
CA PHE A 82 14.34 -11.66 -61.52
C PHE A 82 13.58 -11.88 -62.83
N GLY A 83 12.81 -10.87 -63.26
CA GLY A 83 12.23 -10.78 -64.60
C GLY A 83 13.24 -10.29 -65.64
N GLY A 84 12.71 -9.89 -66.79
CA GLY A 84 13.50 -9.30 -67.86
C GLY A 84 12.69 -8.29 -68.67
N VAL A 85 13.39 -7.48 -69.47
CA VAL A 85 12.76 -6.64 -70.50
C VAL A 85 13.03 -7.31 -71.84
N ASP A 86 11.98 -7.56 -72.62
CA ASP A 86 12.16 -8.09 -73.96
C ASP A 86 12.77 -7.02 -74.87
N GLN A 87 13.93 -7.34 -75.44
CA GLN A 87 14.70 -6.42 -76.29
C GLN A 87 13.97 -6.09 -77.60
N THR A 88 12.98 -6.89 -78.00
CA THR A 88 12.26 -6.70 -79.27
C THR A 88 10.95 -5.94 -79.12
N THR A 89 10.15 -6.25 -78.08
CA THR A 89 8.86 -5.58 -77.83
C THR A 89 8.96 -4.41 -76.85
N LYS A 90 10.10 -4.24 -76.17
CA LYS A 90 10.33 -3.25 -75.09
C LYS A 90 9.33 -3.37 -73.92
N GLN A 91 8.63 -4.50 -73.81
CA GLN A 91 7.70 -4.78 -72.74
C GLN A 91 8.39 -5.57 -71.61
N THR A 92 7.98 -5.33 -70.37
CA THR A 92 8.44 -6.09 -69.21
C THR A 92 7.88 -7.51 -69.27
N LEU A 93 8.76 -8.50 -69.30
CA LEU A 93 8.42 -9.91 -69.43
C LEU A 93 8.64 -10.58 -68.07
N ILE A 94 7.53 -10.88 -67.40
CA ILE A 94 7.53 -11.65 -66.16
C ILE A 94 7.58 -13.12 -66.56
N LEU A 95 8.78 -13.70 -66.61
CA LEU A 95 8.96 -15.12 -66.93
C LEU A 95 8.58 -16.02 -65.74
N PRO A 96 8.13 -17.28 -65.96
CA PRO A 96 7.94 -18.27 -64.90
C PRO A 96 9.17 -18.43 -63.98
N PHE A 97 10.36 -18.16 -64.52
CA PHE A 97 11.62 -18.15 -63.79
C PHE A 97 11.73 -17.03 -62.74
N ALA A 98 11.10 -15.87 -62.96
CA ALA A 98 11.09 -14.76 -62.02
C ALA A 98 10.34 -15.14 -60.73
N SER A 99 9.20 -15.81 -60.90
CA SER A 99 8.39 -16.40 -59.83
C SER A 99 9.18 -17.40 -58.98
N GLN A 100 9.91 -18.31 -59.64
CA GLN A 100 10.74 -19.28 -58.92
C GLN A 100 11.87 -18.61 -58.13
N CYS A 101 12.50 -17.57 -58.71
CA CYS A 101 13.53 -16.79 -58.04
C CYS A 101 12.99 -15.98 -56.85
N SER A 102 11.83 -15.34 -56.99
CA SER A 102 11.19 -14.59 -55.92
C SER A 102 10.74 -15.49 -54.79
N SER A 103 10.20 -16.68 -55.09
CA SER A 103 9.83 -17.69 -54.08
C SER A 103 11.04 -18.16 -53.26
N ILE A 104 12.15 -18.48 -53.92
CA ILE A 104 13.38 -18.89 -53.23
C ILE A 104 13.94 -17.72 -52.40
N PHE A 105 14.09 -16.54 -52.99
CA PHE A 105 14.65 -15.37 -52.31
C PHE A 105 13.77 -14.92 -51.14
N GLY A 106 12.45 -14.96 -51.30
CA GLY A 106 11.45 -14.68 -50.29
C GLY A 106 11.64 -15.51 -49.03
N LYS A 107 11.81 -16.83 -49.17
CA LYS A 107 12.15 -17.74 -48.05
C LYS A 107 13.45 -17.37 -47.34
N PHE A 108 14.43 -16.82 -48.06
CA PHE A 108 15.70 -16.40 -47.47
C PHE A 108 15.61 -15.07 -46.71
N ILE A 109 14.83 -14.11 -47.19
CA ILE A 109 14.79 -12.74 -46.65
C ILE A 109 13.66 -12.51 -45.63
N SER A 110 12.60 -13.31 -45.66
CA SER A 110 11.37 -13.09 -44.90
C SER A 110 11.59 -12.88 -43.39
N HIS A 111 12.44 -13.69 -42.75
CA HIS A 111 12.73 -13.58 -41.32
C HIS A 111 13.42 -12.26 -40.96
N ASP A 112 14.54 -11.95 -41.61
CA ASP A 112 15.30 -10.72 -41.36
C ASP A 112 14.48 -9.47 -41.71
N LEU A 113 13.70 -9.52 -42.78
CA LEU A 113 12.79 -8.44 -43.16
C LEU A 113 11.73 -8.22 -42.08
N ARG A 114 11.10 -9.30 -41.60
CA ARG A 114 10.10 -9.23 -40.53
C ARG A 114 10.69 -8.59 -39.28
N ASP A 115 11.82 -9.11 -38.81
CA ASP A 115 12.44 -8.64 -37.55
C ASP A 115 12.89 -7.18 -37.68
N ALA A 116 13.45 -6.78 -38.82
CA ALA A 116 13.80 -5.39 -39.08
C ALA A 116 12.57 -4.48 -39.08
N VAL A 117 11.48 -4.87 -39.75
CA VAL A 117 10.23 -4.09 -39.78
C VAL A 117 9.60 -4.00 -38.40
N ILE A 118 9.61 -5.07 -37.61
CA ILE A 118 9.07 -5.06 -36.25
C ILE A 118 9.90 -4.12 -35.36
N ASN A 119 11.22 -4.32 -35.31
CA ASN A 119 12.08 -3.60 -34.37
C ASN A 119 12.26 -2.13 -34.73
N GLU A 120 12.36 -1.79 -36.01
CA GLU A 120 12.66 -0.42 -36.45
C GLU A 120 11.38 0.40 -36.73
N TYR A 121 10.23 -0.24 -36.91
CA TYR A 121 8.96 0.45 -37.21
C TYR A 121 7.81 0.01 -36.31
N LEU A 122 7.29 -1.22 -36.45
CA LEU A 122 6.00 -1.59 -35.85
C LEU A 122 6.00 -1.52 -34.32
N SER A 123 7.11 -1.82 -33.64
CA SER A 123 7.25 -1.71 -32.18
C SER A 123 7.01 -0.28 -31.67
N HIS A 124 7.42 0.73 -32.43
CA HIS A 124 7.29 2.14 -32.08
C HIS A 124 5.89 2.70 -32.35
N VAL A 125 5.11 2.03 -33.21
CA VAL A 125 3.78 2.50 -33.62
C VAL A 125 2.66 1.75 -32.88
N ILE A 126 2.97 0.74 -32.07
CA ILE A 126 1.99 0.14 -31.15
C ILE A 126 1.40 1.25 -30.27
N PRO A 127 0.06 1.38 -30.20
CA PRO A 127 -0.62 2.35 -29.37
C PRO A 127 -0.13 2.35 -27.91
N THR A 128 -0.19 3.51 -27.29
CA THR A 128 -0.05 3.69 -25.85
C THR A 128 -1.31 4.27 -25.22
N GLU A 129 -2.25 4.75 -26.04
CA GLU A 129 -3.57 5.22 -25.64
C GLU A 129 -4.66 4.60 -26.52
N ILE A 130 -5.88 4.51 -25.99
CA ILE A 130 -7.04 3.96 -26.71
C ILE A 130 -7.38 4.81 -27.96
N SER A 131 -7.15 6.13 -27.87
CA SER A 131 -7.35 7.10 -28.94
C SER A 131 -6.50 6.79 -30.20
N GLU A 132 -5.33 6.18 -30.04
CA GLU A 132 -4.36 5.92 -31.09
C GLU A 132 -4.70 4.67 -31.94
N PHE A 133 -5.62 3.82 -31.48
CA PHE A 133 -6.02 2.60 -32.21
C PHE A 133 -6.56 2.92 -33.61
N LYS A 134 -7.21 4.07 -33.79
CA LYS A 134 -7.69 4.50 -35.12
C LYS A 134 -6.54 4.73 -36.10
N GLN A 135 -5.44 5.32 -35.64
CA GLN A 135 -4.25 5.53 -36.45
C GLN A 135 -3.53 4.20 -36.70
N PHE A 136 -3.40 3.36 -35.67
CA PHE A 136 -2.79 2.04 -35.83
C PHE A 136 -3.56 1.14 -36.80
N LYS A 137 -4.89 1.24 -36.88
CA LYS A 137 -5.68 0.51 -37.88
C LYS A 137 -5.27 0.85 -39.32
N LYS A 138 -4.81 2.08 -39.60
CA LYS A 138 -4.25 2.44 -40.92
C LYS A 138 -2.94 1.69 -41.18
N VAL A 139 -2.07 1.60 -40.18
CA VAL A 139 -0.80 0.84 -40.24
C VAL A 139 -1.07 -0.65 -40.43
N ALA A 140 -2.05 -1.20 -39.73
CA ALA A 140 -2.50 -2.58 -39.88
C ALA A 140 -2.95 -2.88 -41.31
N ASN A 141 -3.76 -1.98 -41.88
CA ASN A 141 -4.19 -2.09 -43.27
C ASN A 141 -3.01 -1.99 -44.25
N ALA A 142 -2.02 -1.13 -43.97
CA ALA A 142 -0.82 -1.01 -44.81
C ALA A 142 0.04 -2.29 -44.77
N VAL A 143 0.19 -2.92 -43.59
CA VAL A 143 0.84 -4.23 -43.45
C VAL A 143 0.11 -5.29 -44.27
N SER A 144 -1.21 -5.36 -44.18
CA SER A 144 -2.02 -6.32 -44.96
C SER A 144 -1.88 -6.11 -46.47
N ARG A 145 -1.89 -4.85 -46.94
CA ARG A 145 -1.64 -4.52 -48.36
C ARG A 145 -0.22 -4.91 -48.80
N PHE A 146 0.78 -4.59 -47.99
CA PHE A 146 2.17 -4.97 -48.25
C PHE A 146 2.31 -6.49 -48.40
N GLN A 147 1.77 -7.26 -47.45
CA GLN A 147 1.83 -8.71 -47.51
C GLN A 147 1.07 -9.28 -48.72
N ALA A 148 -0.07 -8.69 -49.10
CA ALA A 148 -0.80 -9.08 -50.30
C ALA A 148 0.05 -8.88 -51.56
N GLU A 149 0.72 -7.74 -51.71
CA GLU A 149 1.63 -7.48 -52.83
C GLU A 149 2.85 -8.42 -52.83
N MET A 150 3.41 -8.72 -51.66
CA MET A 150 4.51 -9.70 -51.55
C MET A 150 4.08 -11.11 -51.92
N ARG A 151 2.83 -11.50 -51.62
CA ARG A 151 2.25 -12.80 -52.05
C ARG A 151 2.01 -12.83 -53.55
N LYS A 152 1.49 -11.75 -54.16
CA LYS A 152 1.31 -11.66 -55.62
C LYS A 152 2.63 -11.83 -56.38
N MET A 153 3.74 -11.33 -55.83
CA MET A 153 5.08 -11.49 -56.40
C MET A 153 5.79 -12.78 -55.94
N GLU A 154 5.10 -13.67 -55.21
CA GLU A 154 5.62 -14.92 -54.65
C GLU A 154 6.79 -14.79 -53.65
N PHE A 155 7.11 -13.59 -53.16
CA PHE A 155 8.11 -13.41 -52.08
C PHE A 155 7.63 -13.92 -50.72
N MET A 156 6.32 -14.04 -50.53
CA MET A 156 5.72 -14.64 -49.33
C MET A 156 4.88 -15.85 -49.72
N ARG A 157 5.00 -16.92 -48.94
CA ARG A 157 4.17 -18.12 -49.09
C ARG A 157 2.72 -17.80 -48.74
N THR A 158 1.78 -18.31 -49.54
CA THR A 158 0.37 -18.39 -49.17
C THR A 158 0.20 -19.49 -48.11
N PRO A 159 -0.50 -19.23 -47.00
CA PRO A 159 -0.84 -20.28 -46.04
C PRO A 159 -1.52 -21.45 -46.76
N ARG A 160 -1.22 -22.70 -46.38
CA ARG A 160 -1.99 -23.85 -46.88
C ARG A 160 -3.34 -23.91 -46.15
N GLU A 161 -4.36 -24.44 -46.80
CA GLU A 161 -5.62 -24.76 -46.12
C GLU A 161 -5.33 -25.69 -44.93
N GLY A 162 -5.73 -25.26 -43.72
CA GLY A 162 -5.51 -25.99 -42.46
C GLY A 162 -4.18 -25.74 -41.75
N GLU A 163 -3.30 -24.85 -42.24
CA GLU A 163 -2.17 -24.34 -41.44
C GLU A 163 -2.65 -23.11 -40.64
N ASP A 164 -2.53 -23.17 -39.31
CA ASP A 164 -2.91 -22.06 -38.44
C ASP A 164 -2.11 -20.79 -38.81
N GLU A 165 -2.81 -19.69 -39.09
CA GLU A 165 -2.17 -18.40 -39.37
C GLU A 165 -1.29 -17.91 -38.20
N GLU A 166 -1.53 -18.40 -36.98
CA GLU A 166 -0.72 -18.13 -35.79
C GLU A 166 0.66 -18.82 -35.80
N GLU A 167 0.80 -20.01 -36.38
CA GLU A 167 2.10 -20.69 -36.50
C GLU A 167 3.02 -19.94 -37.49
N VAL A 168 2.41 -19.29 -38.49
CA VAL A 168 3.13 -18.45 -39.44
C VAL A 168 3.41 -17.09 -38.77
N ARG A 169 4.59 -16.95 -38.16
CA ARG A 169 5.10 -15.68 -37.57
C ARG A 169 5.28 -14.58 -38.61
N THR A 170 4.19 -14.02 -39.11
CA THR A 170 4.15 -12.97 -40.12
C THR A 170 3.99 -11.58 -39.51
N LEU A 171 4.15 -10.54 -40.33
CA LEU A 171 3.86 -9.16 -39.91
C LEU A 171 2.36 -8.98 -39.59
N GLY A 172 1.49 -9.63 -40.35
CA GLY A 172 0.04 -9.63 -40.10
C GLY A 172 -0.32 -10.22 -38.75
N SER A 173 0.29 -11.35 -38.35
CA SER A 173 0.03 -11.95 -37.02
C SER A 173 0.62 -11.11 -35.87
N TYR A 174 1.70 -10.36 -36.10
CA TYR A 174 2.19 -9.37 -35.12
C TYR A 174 1.19 -8.23 -34.91
N VAL A 175 0.69 -7.65 -36.01
CA VAL A 175 -0.30 -6.56 -35.97
C VAL A 175 -1.63 -7.03 -35.39
N ALA A 176 -2.05 -8.25 -35.68
CA ALA A 176 -3.26 -8.84 -35.11
C ALA A 176 -3.18 -8.98 -33.58
N ARG A 177 -1.96 -9.09 -33.02
CA ARG A 177 -1.69 -9.13 -31.59
C ARG A 177 -1.49 -7.74 -30.96
N VAL A 178 -1.89 -6.66 -31.64
CA VAL A 178 -1.75 -5.29 -31.11
C VAL A 178 -2.34 -5.14 -29.72
N ASP A 179 -3.49 -5.77 -29.46
CA ASP A 179 -4.16 -5.72 -28.16
C ASP A 179 -3.23 -6.23 -27.06
N VAL A 180 -2.57 -7.37 -27.28
CA VAL A 180 -1.62 -7.95 -26.32
C VAL A 180 -0.39 -7.05 -26.13
N LEU A 181 0.13 -6.48 -27.22
CA LEU A 181 1.32 -5.63 -27.19
C LEU A 181 1.05 -4.27 -26.52
N PHE A 182 -0.13 -3.70 -26.74
CA PHE A 182 -0.63 -2.52 -26.05
C PHE A 182 -0.69 -2.76 -24.55
N ILE A 183 -1.25 -3.89 -24.13
CA ILE A 183 -1.37 -4.28 -22.71
C ILE A 183 0.00 -4.41 -22.05
N ILE A 184 0.97 -5.05 -22.72
CA ILE A 184 2.33 -5.17 -22.20
C ILE A 184 2.93 -3.77 -21.97
N LYS A 185 2.83 -2.86 -22.96
CA LYS A 185 3.34 -1.49 -22.80
C LYS A 185 2.62 -0.72 -21.69
N LYS A 186 1.30 -0.89 -21.55
CA LYS A 186 0.51 -0.26 -20.48
C LYS A 186 0.94 -0.76 -19.11
N ARG A 187 1.13 -2.07 -18.97
CA ARG A 187 1.65 -2.70 -17.76
C ARG A 187 3.02 -2.17 -17.40
N ASP A 188 3.96 -2.18 -18.33
CA ASP A 188 5.31 -1.70 -18.08
C ASP A 188 5.31 -0.23 -17.63
N LYS A 189 4.50 0.62 -18.27
CA LYS A 189 4.34 2.03 -17.89
C LYS A 189 3.69 2.20 -16.51
N LEU A 190 2.64 1.43 -16.19
CA LEU A 190 1.98 1.50 -14.89
C LEU A 190 2.95 1.10 -13.77
N LEU A 191 3.65 -0.02 -13.94
CA LEU A 191 4.59 -0.52 -12.95
C LEU A 191 5.80 0.41 -12.80
N GLU A 192 6.28 1.04 -13.88
CA GLU A 192 7.32 2.06 -13.82
C GLU A 192 6.88 3.30 -13.02
N LEU A 193 5.66 3.80 -13.28
CA LEU A 193 5.10 4.93 -12.55
C LEU A 193 4.88 4.60 -11.07
N GLY A 194 4.27 3.44 -10.79
CA GLY A 194 4.07 2.96 -9.43
C GLY A 194 5.39 2.82 -8.66
N ARG A 195 6.40 2.21 -9.29
CA ARG A 195 7.74 2.09 -8.73
C ARG A 195 8.35 3.46 -8.42
N LYS A 196 8.18 4.45 -9.31
CA LYS A 196 8.69 5.80 -9.06
C LYS A 196 8.08 6.41 -7.80
N ILE A 197 6.76 6.31 -7.64
CA ILE A 197 6.04 6.81 -6.44
C ILE A 197 6.55 6.11 -5.17
N MET A 198 6.70 4.78 -5.22
CA MET A 198 7.17 3.97 -4.09
C MET A 198 8.61 4.29 -3.68
N LEU A 199 9.49 4.61 -4.63
CA LEU A 199 10.92 4.87 -4.35
C LEU A 199 11.22 6.31 -3.90
N GLU A 200 10.25 7.22 -3.96
CA GLU A 200 10.44 8.59 -3.48
C GLU A 200 10.54 8.62 -1.94
N ASP A 201 11.55 9.28 -1.38
CA ASP A 201 11.77 9.36 0.08
C ASP A 201 10.86 10.38 0.80
N ASN A 202 9.95 11.04 0.08
CA ASN A 202 8.98 11.98 0.67
C ASN A 202 7.74 11.25 1.22
N PHE A 203 7.51 11.32 2.53
CA PHE A 203 6.36 10.73 3.23
C PHE A 203 5.32 11.79 3.62
N GLU A 204 4.98 12.68 2.68
CA GLU A 204 3.90 13.63 2.89
C GLU A 204 2.60 12.89 3.24
N SER A 205 1.93 13.34 4.29
CA SER A 205 0.71 12.72 4.81
C SER A 205 -0.53 13.53 4.44
N LEU A 206 -1.61 12.82 4.16
CA LEU A 206 -2.96 13.35 3.92
C LEU A 206 -3.88 12.91 5.05
N LEU A 207 -4.71 13.84 5.52
CA LEU A 207 -5.75 13.55 6.50
C LEU A 207 -6.97 12.95 5.80
N ILE A 208 -7.38 11.76 6.23
CA ILE A 208 -8.60 11.08 5.83
C ILE A 208 -9.67 11.33 6.89
N THR A 209 -10.90 11.57 6.44
CA THR A 209 -12.09 11.69 7.30
C THR A 209 -13.12 10.67 6.86
N GLU A 210 -13.51 9.79 7.77
CA GLU A 210 -14.46 8.69 7.55
C GLU A 210 -15.59 8.75 8.57
N GLU A 211 -16.75 8.18 8.23
CA GLU A 211 -17.83 7.98 9.18
C GLU A 211 -17.51 6.72 10.01
N GLU A 212 -17.64 6.80 11.34
CA GLU A 212 -17.47 5.65 12.25
C GLU A 212 -18.49 4.55 11.88
N LYS A 213 -17.99 3.36 11.50
CA LYS A 213 -18.83 2.22 11.10
C LYS A 213 -19.61 1.71 12.32
N GLU A 214 -20.91 1.44 12.17
CA GLU A 214 -21.85 1.07 13.25
C GLU A 214 -21.42 -0.14 14.11
N SER A 215 -20.51 -1.01 13.63
CA SER A 215 -19.99 -2.16 14.37
C SER A 215 -19.17 -1.78 15.62
N GLU A 216 -18.55 -0.60 15.66
CA GLU A 216 -17.83 -0.13 16.86
C GLU A 216 -18.76 0.49 17.92
N ILE A 217 -19.92 1.01 17.50
CA ILE A 217 -20.95 1.56 18.39
C ILE A 217 -21.51 0.47 19.29
N VAL A 218 -21.79 -0.71 18.72
CA VAL A 218 -22.35 -1.86 19.45
C VAL A 218 -21.37 -2.40 20.50
N ILE A 219 -20.05 -2.32 20.28
CA ILE A 219 -19.07 -2.77 21.27
C ILE A 219 -18.97 -1.76 22.42
N LYS A 220 -18.96 -0.45 22.12
CA LYS A 220 -18.92 0.60 23.14
C LYS A 220 -20.21 0.69 23.97
N GLU A 221 -21.37 0.63 23.34
CA GLU A 221 -22.67 0.64 24.04
C GLU A 221 -22.88 -0.61 24.91
N ASN A 222 -22.45 -1.80 24.45
CA ASN A 222 -22.51 -3.01 25.28
C ASN A 222 -21.52 -2.99 26.45
N LEU A 223 -20.39 -2.28 26.35
CA LEU A 223 -19.47 -2.08 27.48
C LEU A 223 -20.03 -1.07 28.49
N GLU A 224 -20.70 -0.01 28.03
CA GLU A 224 -21.33 1.00 28.89
C GLU A 224 -22.63 0.49 29.57
N GLU A 225 -23.44 -0.33 28.89
CA GLU A 225 -24.65 -0.93 29.49
C GLU A 225 -24.32 -2.04 30.51
N ASN A 226 -23.27 -2.83 30.28
CA ASN A 226 -22.86 -3.89 31.21
C ASN A 226 -22.14 -3.37 32.47
N ALA A 227 -21.60 -2.14 32.45
CA ALA A 227 -21.03 -1.51 33.64
C ALA A 227 -22.10 -1.03 34.65
N ASN A 228 -23.35 -0.85 34.21
CA ASN A 228 -24.44 -0.28 35.03
C ASN A 228 -25.43 -1.32 35.59
N GLN A 229 -25.17 -2.62 35.46
CA GLN A 229 -25.98 -3.65 36.11
C GLN A 229 -25.10 -4.63 36.89
N GLY A 230 -24.97 -4.35 38.19
CA GLY A 230 -24.37 -5.29 39.14
C GLY A 230 -25.19 -6.58 39.26
N THR A 231 -24.47 -7.70 39.11
CA THR A 231 -24.80 -9.08 39.53
C THR A 231 -25.84 -9.84 38.69
N ILE A 232 -25.39 -10.85 37.93
CA ILE A 232 -25.61 -12.30 38.16
C ILE A 232 -24.89 -13.12 37.06
N LYS A 233 -24.18 -14.16 37.53
CA LYS A 233 -23.56 -15.30 36.84
C LYS A 233 -23.96 -15.57 35.37
N SER A 234 -22.95 -15.81 34.53
CA SER A 234 -23.07 -16.70 33.37
C SER A 234 -21.84 -17.59 33.22
N GLU A 235 -22.02 -18.82 33.69
CA GLU A 235 -21.35 -20.00 33.18
C GLU A 235 -21.97 -20.28 31.80
N ILE A 236 -21.20 -20.11 30.71
CA ILE A 236 -21.47 -20.80 29.43
C ILE A 236 -20.14 -21.36 28.93
N VAL A 237 -19.99 -22.66 29.20
CA VAL A 237 -19.12 -23.58 28.48
C VAL A 237 -19.76 -23.87 27.13
N ILE A 238 -19.03 -23.68 26.04
CA ILE A 238 -19.05 -24.61 24.90
C ILE A 238 -17.60 -24.81 24.45
N GLU A 239 -16.99 -25.86 24.99
CA GLU A 239 -15.88 -26.56 24.32
C GLU A 239 -16.42 -27.75 23.52
N GLN A 240 -15.58 -28.18 22.58
CA GLN A 240 -15.43 -29.49 21.95
C GLN A 240 -15.95 -29.59 20.51
N ASN A 241 -15.05 -29.52 19.51
CA ASN A 241 -14.02 -30.49 19.05
C ASN A 241 -14.57 -31.26 17.83
N ILE A 242 -13.80 -31.54 16.78
CA ILE A 242 -12.75 -32.57 16.66
C ILE A 242 -12.04 -32.26 15.31
N GLU A 243 -10.72 -31.95 15.31
CA GLU A 243 -9.59 -32.89 15.05
C GLU A 243 -9.62 -33.49 13.63
N GLU A 244 -8.54 -33.76 12.90
CA GLU A 244 -7.11 -33.85 13.13
C GLU A 244 -6.47 -34.06 11.74
N ASN A 245 -5.25 -33.58 11.50
CA ASN A 245 -4.14 -34.48 11.15
C ASN A 245 -2.81 -33.73 11.17
N ARG A 246 -2.03 -34.03 12.22
CA ARG A 246 -0.58 -33.85 12.27
C ARG A 246 0.08 -34.81 11.30
N ASN A 247 1.26 -34.43 10.79
CA ASN A 247 2.46 -35.26 10.95
C ASN A 247 3.76 -34.47 10.70
N ASN A 248 4.41 -34.16 11.82
CA ASN A 248 5.83 -34.34 12.17
C ASN A 248 6.95 -34.14 11.13
N GLY A 249 7.92 -33.30 11.53
CA GLY A 249 9.30 -33.31 11.05
C GLY A 249 10.23 -32.54 11.98
N THR A 250 10.83 -33.25 12.93
CA THR A 250 11.87 -32.84 13.89
C THR A 250 13.14 -32.30 13.20
N ILE A 251 13.88 -31.35 13.82
CA ILE A 251 15.34 -31.40 14.12
C ILE A 251 15.92 -30.02 14.54
N LYS A 252 16.39 -29.98 15.80
CA LYS A 252 17.64 -29.44 16.39
C LYS A 252 18.14 -28.01 16.13
N SER A 253 18.33 -27.35 17.27
CA SER A 253 19.27 -26.27 17.61
C SER A 253 20.75 -26.56 17.30
N GLU A 254 21.49 -25.54 16.86
CA GLU A 254 22.81 -25.13 17.39
C GLU A 254 23.38 -23.90 16.62
N ASP A 255 23.62 -22.82 17.38
CA ASP A 255 24.85 -22.00 17.43
C ASP A 255 25.42 -21.20 16.23
N LYS A 256 25.59 -19.89 16.54
CA LYS A 256 26.77 -19.01 16.33
C LYS A 256 26.74 -17.94 15.23
N ASP A 257 26.50 -16.72 15.71
CA ASP A 257 27.35 -15.52 15.58
C ASP A 257 28.53 -15.58 14.61
N LYS A 258 28.57 -14.56 13.72
CA LYS A 258 29.79 -13.90 13.23
C LYS A 258 29.37 -12.65 12.46
N PHE A 259 29.61 -11.47 13.01
CA PHE A 259 30.46 -10.43 12.42
C PHE A 259 30.48 -9.21 13.35
N ALA A 260 31.37 -9.28 14.34
CA ALA A 260 31.86 -8.10 15.04
C ALA A 260 32.93 -7.43 14.18
N ILE A 261 32.82 -6.12 13.96
CA ILE A 261 33.97 -5.26 13.63
C ILE A 261 34.01 -4.16 14.68
N LYS A 262 35.02 -4.25 15.54
CA LYS A 262 35.48 -3.16 16.41
C LYS A 262 36.24 -2.15 15.57
N THR A 263 35.96 -0.87 15.76
CA THR A 263 36.99 0.19 15.71
C THR A 263 36.66 1.26 16.74
N ASN A 264 37.55 1.39 17.72
CA ASN A 264 37.64 2.56 18.59
C ASN A 264 38.19 3.75 17.79
N ASN A 265 37.67 4.95 18.02
CA ASN A 265 38.40 6.14 18.47
C ASN A 265 37.58 7.41 18.19
N ASP A 266 37.27 8.10 19.28
CA ASP A 266 37.45 9.54 19.55
C ASP A 266 37.07 10.64 18.55
N ASP A 267 36.61 11.74 19.16
CA ASP A 267 36.54 13.13 18.71
C ASP A 267 35.24 13.64 18.06
N ASN A 268 34.33 14.07 18.93
CA ASN A 268 33.54 15.32 18.79
C ASN A 268 34.55 16.51 18.75
N PRO A 269 34.30 17.69 18.09
CA PRO A 269 33.04 18.43 18.21
C PRO A 269 32.57 19.26 16.99
N ASN A 270 31.28 19.61 17.06
CA ASN A 270 30.73 20.97 16.97
C ASN A 270 29.86 21.40 15.76
N GLU A 271 28.66 21.86 16.15
CA GLU A 271 27.99 23.15 15.82
C GLU A 271 27.27 23.42 14.49
N GLY A 272 26.03 23.90 14.66
CA GLY A 272 25.27 24.81 13.77
C GLY A 272 24.31 24.06 12.84
N TRP A 273 22.99 24.28 12.84
CA TRP A 273 22.29 25.56 12.96
C TRP A 273 20.89 25.36 13.58
N GLU A 274 20.62 26.13 14.63
CA GLU A 274 19.30 26.46 15.17
C GLU A 274 18.58 27.43 14.23
N VAL A 275 17.25 27.30 14.10
CA VAL A 275 16.36 28.43 13.82
C VAL A 275 15.09 28.27 14.66
N GLU A 276 14.94 29.19 15.60
CA GLU A 276 13.82 29.42 16.51
C GLU A 276 12.56 29.90 15.77
N TRP A 277 11.37 29.54 16.27
CA TRP A 277 10.21 30.44 16.27
C TRP A 277 9.46 30.32 17.61
N ASN A 278 9.72 31.36 18.41
CA ASN A 278 9.14 31.86 19.65
C ASN A 278 7.71 31.44 20.07
N GLU A 279 7.65 30.88 21.28
CA GLU A 279 6.71 31.12 22.41
C GLU A 279 6.45 32.63 22.64
N GLU A 280 5.37 33.17 23.22
CA GLU A 280 4.40 32.86 24.30
C GLU A 280 3.35 34.01 24.19
N TRP A 281 2.19 34.04 24.86
CA TRP A 281 1.90 34.62 26.20
C TRP A 281 0.36 34.79 26.16
N ASP A 282 -0.46 34.15 26.99
CA ASP A 282 -0.73 34.31 28.43
C ASP A 282 -2.06 35.04 28.71
N ASP A 283 -2.62 34.60 29.83
CA ASP A 283 -3.98 34.77 30.35
C ASP A 283 -4.22 36.12 31.06
N ASP A 284 -5.50 36.34 31.40
CA ASP A 284 -6.04 37.21 32.46
C ASP A 284 -6.27 38.74 32.26
N ASN A 285 -7.57 39.01 32.08
CA ASN A 285 -8.47 39.69 33.03
C ASN A 285 -8.46 41.24 33.24
N ASP A 286 -9.69 41.71 33.51
CA ASP A 286 -10.16 42.97 34.10
C ASP A 286 -10.39 44.25 33.26
N ASN A 287 -11.68 44.38 32.90
CA ASN A 287 -12.63 45.43 33.31
C ASN A 287 -12.49 46.91 32.88
N ASP A 288 -13.57 47.33 32.21
CA ASP A 288 -14.30 48.61 32.27
C ASP A 288 -13.64 49.91 31.78
N LEU A 289 -14.27 50.54 30.77
CA LEU A 289 -15.15 51.70 30.97
C LEU A 289 -15.79 52.19 29.65
N LEU A 290 -17.13 52.17 29.66
CA LEU A 290 -18.07 53.20 29.19
C LEU A 290 -18.44 53.36 27.70
N ASN A 291 -19.66 52.86 27.42
CA ASN A 291 -20.90 53.64 27.24
C ASN A 291 -21.07 54.44 25.92
N GLN A 292 -22.08 54.10 25.10
CA GLN A 292 -23.38 54.79 25.16
C GLN A 292 -24.38 54.37 24.05
N ASN A 293 -25.61 54.16 24.52
CA ASN A 293 -26.92 54.39 23.87
C ASN A 293 -27.49 53.26 22.99
N ASN A 294 -28.75 52.84 23.12
CA ASN A 294 -29.87 53.28 23.96
C ASN A 294 -30.98 52.21 23.92
N GLU A 295 -31.65 52.03 25.07
CA GLU A 295 -33.12 52.01 25.30
C GLU A 295 -33.97 51.06 24.43
N ASP A 296 -34.80 50.16 24.96
CA ASP A 296 -35.80 50.27 26.04
C ASP A 296 -36.13 48.86 26.58
N ASN A 297 -36.07 48.60 27.90
CA ASN A 297 -37.17 48.71 28.88
C ASN A 297 -38.36 47.75 28.61
N LEU A 298 -38.91 46.96 29.54
CA LEU A 298 -38.83 46.91 31.01
C LEU A 298 -39.57 45.65 31.48
N LEU A 299 -39.00 45.00 32.51
CA LEU A 299 -39.64 44.42 33.70
C LEU A 299 -41.11 43.94 33.61
N ASN A 300 -41.39 42.69 34.02
CA ASN A 300 -41.81 42.46 35.41
C ASN A 300 -41.90 40.99 35.85
N GLN A 301 -41.62 40.84 37.14
CA GLN A 301 -41.70 39.65 37.99
C GLN A 301 -43.13 39.10 38.13
N ASN A 302 -43.28 37.78 38.34
CA ASN A 302 -43.79 37.23 39.61
C ASN A 302 -44.11 35.72 39.57
N ASN A 303 -43.80 35.08 40.71
CA ASN A 303 -44.15 33.72 41.14
C ASN A 303 -45.65 33.36 41.02
N LYS A 304 -45.96 32.10 40.68
CA LYS A 304 -46.82 31.16 41.46
C LYS A 304 -47.09 29.81 40.77
N ASN A 305 -46.72 28.74 41.48
CA ASN A 305 -47.35 27.43 41.68
C ASN A 305 -48.46 26.89 40.75
N ASN A 306 -48.29 25.59 40.43
CA ASN A 306 -49.27 24.49 40.39
C ASN A 306 -50.34 24.45 39.27
N ARG A 307 -50.17 23.53 38.31
CA ARG A 307 -50.88 22.23 38.19
C ARG A 307 -50.87 21.70 36.75
N ASN A 308 -50.51 20.42 36.65
CA ASN A 308 -50.85 19.41 35.64
C ASN A 308 -51.64 19.89 34.41
N GLU A 309 -50.98 19.86 33.25
CA GLU A 309 -51.61 19.43 31.99
C GLU A 309 -50.63 18.54 31.22
N LYS A 310 -51.04 17.27 31.07
CA LYS A 310 -50.44 16.33 30.11
C LYS A 310 -50.65 16.91 28.72
N SER A 311 -49.56 17.19 28.01
CA SER A 311 -49.60 17.29 26.55
C SER A 311 -48.46 16.44 26.00
N ASN A 312 -48.83 15.63 25.01
CA ASN A 312 -47.96 14.73 24.29
C ASN A 312 -46.86 15.55 23.61
N GLU A 313 -45.61 15.34 24.01
CA GLU A 313 -44.47 15.65 23.15
C GLU A 313 -44.02 14.35 22.50
N GLU A 314 -44.22 14.34 21.19
CA GLU A 314 -43.71 13.36 20.26
C GLU A 314 -42.21 13.15 20.51
N ILE A 315 -41.82 11.88 20.63
CA ILE A 315 -40.43 11.46 20.56
C ILE A 315 -39.96 11.80 19.14
N SER A 316 -39.36 12.98 18.99
CA SER A 316 -38.57 13.30 17.81
C SER A 316 -37.37 12.34 17.82
N PRO A 317 -37.13 11.55 16.75
CA PRO A 317 -35.99 10.66 16.72
C PRO A 317 -34.71 11.50 16.81
N GLN A 318 -33.95 11.31 17.89
CA GLN A 318 -32.59 11.83 18.01
C GLN A 318 -31.81 11.31 16.80
N LYS A 319 -31.54 12.21 15.87
CA LYS A 319 -30.62 11.99 14.76
C LYS A 319 -29.26 11.74 15.41
N LEU A 320 -28.82 10.48 15.52
CA LEU A 320 -27.45 10.14 15.86
C LEU A 320 -26.55 10.92 14.89
N GLU A 321 -25.87 11.95 15.39
CA GLU A 321 -24.79 12.58 14.65
C GLU A 321 -23.70 11.53 14.48
N LYS A 322 -23.54 11.07 13.24
CA LYS A 322 -22.49 10.13 12.85
C LYS A 322 -21.15 10.73 13.25
N ARG A 323 -20.42 10.05 14.15
CA ARG A 323 -19.08 10.47 14.55
C ARG A 323 -18.12 10.34 13.37
N LEU A 324 -17.32 11.37 13.17
CA LEU A 324 -16.28 11.40 12.14
C LEU A 324 -14.97 10.95 12.76
N ILE A 325 -14.30 10.00 12.11
CA ILE A 325 -12.96 9.53 12.47
C ILE A 325 -11.96 10.21 11.54
N GLN A 326 -10.86 10.67 12.12
CA GLN A 326 -9.75 11.27 11.39
C GLN A 326 -8.46 10.49 11.62
N TYR A 327 -7.69 10.28 10.56
CA TYR A 327 -6.38 9.63 10.60
C TYR A 327 -5.57 9.99 9.34
N SER A 328 -4.27 9.72 9.35
CA SER A 328 -3.40 10.08 8.23
C SER A 328 -2.95 8.86 7.43
N ILE A 329 -2.81 9.05 6.11
CA ILE A 329 -2.19 8.13 5.15
C ILE A 329 -1.13 8.90 4.34
N SER A 330 -0.19 8.23 3.69
CA SER A 330 0.74 8.88 2.76
C SER A 330 0.04 9.32 1.47
N VAL A 331 0.52 10.41 0.88
CA VAL A 331 0.13 10.85 -0.47
C VAL A 331 0.35 9.73 -1.50
N LYS A 332 1.41 8.93 -1.31
CA LYS A 332 1.77 7.80 -2.18
C LYS A 332 0.65 6.77 -2.31
N SER A 333 0.01 6.42 -1.21
CA SER A 333 -1.11 5.47 -1.19
C SER A 333 -2.24 5.95 -2.09
N LYS A 334 -2.57 7.24 -2.01
CA LYS A 334 -3.58 7.85 -2.85
C LYS A 334 -3.18 7.86 -4.32
N ASP A 335 -1.96 8.27 -4.64
CA ASP A 335 -1.47 8.31 -6.02
C ASP A 335 -1.48 6.91 -6.67
N LEU A 336 -1.13 5.86 -5.91
CA LEU A 336 -1.17 4.47 -6.38
C LEU A 336 -2.60 3.98 -6.63
N ILE A 337 -3.55 4.32 -5.76
CA ILE A 337 -4.98 4.03 -5.98
C ILE A 337 -5.51 4.80 -7.18
N ASP A 338 -5.14 6.07 -7.36
CA ASP A 338 -5.52 6.87 -8.52
C ASP A 338 -4.98 6.28 -9.83
N LEU A 339 -3.76 5.75 -9.83
CA LEU A 339 -3.21 4.98 -10.95
C LEU A 339 -4.05 3.74 -11.27
N ALA A 340 -4.46 2.97 -10.25
CA ALA A 340 -5.33 1.81 -10.45
C ALA A 340 -6.73 2.20 -10.98
N ILE A 341 -7.32 3.27 -10.45
CA ILE A 341 -8.61 3.81 -10.90
C ILE A 341 -8.54 4.26 -12.37
N ASN A 342 -7.46 4.91 -12.78
CA ASN A 342 -7.26 5.28 -14.18
C ASN A 342 -7.28 4.05 -15.09
N ILE A 343 -6.64 2.95 -14.70
CA ILE A 343 -6.69 1.69 -15.47
C ILE A 343 -8.10 1.11 -15.49
N PHE A 344 -8.84 1.12 -14.37
CA PHE A 344 -10.23 0.65 -14.37
C PHE A 344 -11.15 1.45 -15.29
N ASN A 345 -10.93 2.76 -15.38
CA ASN A 345 -11.68 3.60 -16.32
C ASN A 345 -11.33 3.25 -17.78
N GLU A 346 -10.06 2.97 -18.08
CA GLU A 346 -9.65 2.47 -19.40
C GLU A 346 -10.24 1.09 -19.74
N ILE A 347 -10.38 0.19 -18.76
CA ILE A 347 -11.00 -1.13 -18.97
C ILE A 347 -12.46 -0.99 -19.45
N LYS A 348 -13.22 -0.05 -18.88
CA LYS A 348 -14.60 0.25 -19.33
C LYS A 348 -14.66 0.66 -20.79
N GLU A 349 -13.65 1.38 -21.28
CA GLU A 349 -13.57 1.80 -22.68
C GLU A 349 -13.15 0.65 -23.61
N ILE A 350 -12.20 -0.19 -23.18
CA ILE A 350 -11.64 -1.31 -23.96
C ILE A 350 -12.58 -2.52 -24.04
N GLN A 351 -13.55 -2.63 -23.12
CA GLN A 351 -14.54 -3.72 -23.09
C GLN A 351 -15.24 -3.93 -24.45
N ASN A 352 -15.46 -2.85 -25.21
CA ASN A 352 -16.11 -2.92 -26.53
C ASN A 352 -15.19 -3.47 -27.65
N LEU A 353 -13.88 -3.59 -27.39
CA LEU A 353 -12.87 -4.00 -28.37
C LEU A 353 -12.38 -5.43 -28.13
N ASN A 354 -12.01 -5.78 -26.89
CA ASN A 354 -11.48 -7.11 -26.56
C ASN A 354 -11.57 -7.42 -25.04
N ALA A 355 -12.37 -8.43 -24.66
CA ALA A 355 -12.55 -8.84 -23.26
C ALA A 355 -11.26 -9.37 -22.60
N LYS A 356 -10.44 -10.14 -23.34
CA LYS A 356 -9.16 -10.70 -22.82
C LYS A 356 -8.16 -9.61 -22.43
N SER A 357 -8.23 -8.46 -23.09
CA SER A 357 -7.39 -7.29 -22.78
C SER A 357 -7.81 -6.62 -21.47
N GLY A 358 -9.11 -6.53 -21.19
CA GLY A 358 -9.62 -5.97 -19.93
C GLY A 358 -9.14 -6.76 -18.70
N ILE A 359 -9.18 -8.09 -18.78
CA ILE A 359 -8.71 -8.98 -17.70
C ILE A 359 -7.23 -8.76 -17.39
N ARG A 360 -6.38 -8.65 -18.42
CA ARG A 360 -4.94 -8.44 -18.23
C ARG A 360 -4.60 -7.06 -17.66
N LEU A 361 -5.38 -6.02 -17.96
CA LEU A 361 -5.23 -4.71 -17.33
C LEU A 361 -5.61 -4.75 -15.85
N TYR A 362 -6.64 -5.53 -15.50
CA TYR A 362 -6.97 -5.75 -14.10
C TYR A 362 -5.88 -6.55 -13.36
N GLN A 363 -5.29 -7.57 -14.00
CA GLN A 363 -4.14 -8.28 -13.43
C GLN A 363 -2.94 -7.34 -13.24
N THR A 364 -2.76 -6.40 -14.16
CA THR A 364 -1.70 -5.38 -14.08
C THR A 364 -1.86 -4.46 -12.86
N THR A 365 -3.09 -4.19 -12.41
CA THR A 365 -3.31 -3.46 -11.16
C THR A 365 -3.04 -4.32 -9.92
N LEU A 366 -3.24 -5.64 -9.97
CA LEU A 366 -2.77 -6.56 -8.91
C LEU A 366 -1.23 -6.56 -8.82
N ASP A 367 -0.54 -6.68 -9.95
CA ASP A 367 0.92 -6.62 -10.02
C ASP A 367 1.49 -5.32 -9.41
N LEU A 368 0.76 -4.20 -9.54
CA LEU A 368 1.14 -2.92 -8.94
C LEU A 368 1.19 -2.99 -7.41
N PHE A 369 0.20 -3.63 -6.78
CA PHE A 369 0.15 -3.75 -5.31
C PHE A 369 1.00 -4.91 -4.79
N ASP A 370 1.26 -5.94 -5.60
CA ASP A 370 2.32 -6.92 -5.31
C ASP A 370 3.68 -6.21 -5.25
N LEU A 371 3.92 -5.29 -6.18
CA LEU A 371 5.14 -4.48 -6.17
C LEU A 371 5.21 -3.55 -4.95
N TYR A 372 4.08 -2.97 -4.53
CA TYR A 372 4.01 -2.16 -3.30
C TYR A 372 4.46 -2.96 -2.07
N GLN A 373 3.90 -4.16 -1.88
CA GLN A 373 4.25 -5.05 -0.77
C GLN A 373 5.72 -5.47 -0.78
N ALA A 374 6.32 -5.61 -1.97
CA ALA A 374 7.73 -5.97 -2.10
C ALA A 374 8.68 -4.78 -1.88
N ILE A 375 8.34 -3.59 -2.36
CA ILE A 375 9.24 -2.43 -2.34
C ILE A 375 9.18 -1.70 -1.01
N MET A 376 7.98 -1.32 -0.53
CA MET A 376 7.84 -0.41 0.60
C MET A 376 8.55 -0.88 1.87
N PRO A 377 8.32 -2.11 2.38
CA PRO A 377 8.95 -2.54 3.63
C PRO A 377 10.46 -2.77 3.50
N ILE A 378 10.95 -3.10 2.29
CA ILE A 378 12.37 -3.41 2.07
C ILE A 378 13.18 -2.14 1.81
N TYR A 379 12.71 -1.29 0.89
CA TYR A 379 13.44 -0.09 0.49
C TYR A 379 13.42 0.97 1.60
N HIS A 380 12.29 1.11 2.30
CA HIS A 380 12.12 2.09 3.38
C HIS A 380 12.32 1.50 4.78
N SER A 381 12.92 0.31 4.90
CA SER A 381 13.02 -0.43 6.17
C SER A 381 13.58 0.42 7.31
N ASN A 382 14.64 1.19 7.05
CA ASN A 382 15.29 2.03 8.06
C ASN A 382 14.35 3.15 8.51
N ASN A 383 13.70 3.84 7.57
CA ASN A 383 12.77 4.92 7.89
C ASN A 383 11.56 4.40 8.69
N LEU A 384 10.99 3.26 8.28
CA LEU A 384 9.87 2.64 8.97
C LEU A 384 10.27 2.11 10.35
N THR A 385 11.50 1.63 10.52
CA THR A 385 11.99 1.12 11.81
C THR A 385 12.36 2.25 12.77
N ASP A 386 12.95 3.33 12.28
CA ASP A 386 13.55 4.38 13.13
C ASP A 386 12.61 5.54 13.41
N ILE A 387 11.59 5.76 12.57
CA ILE A 387 10.67 6.89 12.71
C ILE A 387 9.26 6.38 13.10
N PRO A 388 8.84 6.52 14.38
CA PRO A 388 7.59 5.94 14.87
C PRO A 388 6.32 6.39 14.14
N SER A 389 6.26 7.64 13.69
CA SER A 389 5.11 8.13 12.91
C SER A 389 5.02 7.46 11.55
N LEU A 390 6.15 7.20 10.89
CA LEU A 390 6.16 6.58 9.57
C LEU A 390 5.76 5.11 9.62
N ALA A 391 6.15 4.37 10.65
CA ALA A 391 5.68 3.00 10.86
C ALA A 391 4.14 2.94 10.97
N MET A 392 3.57 3.85 11.78
CA MET A 392 2.13 3.95 11.97
C MET A 392 1.42 4.44 10.71
N LEU A 393 2.03 5.38 9.97
CA LEU A 393 1.52 5.86 8.69
C LEU A 393 1.49 4.72 7.66
N PHE A 394 2.53 3.90 7.60
CA PHE A 394 2.61 2.77 6.68
C PHE A 394 1.60 1.66 7.00
N ARG A 395 1.34 1.38 8.28
CA ARG A 395 0.25 0.51 8.70
C ARG A 395 -1.10 1.04 8.20
N ASN A 396 -1.36 2.34 8.41
CA ASN A 396 -2.58 2.98 7.91
C ASN A 396 -2.68 2.92 6.39
N ASP A 397 -1.57 3.15 5.68
CA ASP A 397 -1.49 3.03 4.22
C ASP A 397 -1.92 1.65 3.75
N CYS A 398 -1.36 0.59 4.34
CA CYS A 398 -1.69 -0.78 3.97
C CYS A 398 -3.18 -1.09 4.21
N THR A 399 -3.71 -0.65 5.35
CA THR A 399 -5.13 -0.86 5.71
C THR A 399 -6.05 -0.10 4.77
N TRP A 400 -5.74 1.17 4.52
CA TRP A 400 -6.54 2.03 3.65
C TRP A 400 -6.51 1.56 2.20
N ILE A 401 -5.33 1.21 1.66
CA ILE A 401 -5.20 0.63 0.31
C ILE A 401 -6.06 -0.64 0.23
N ALA A 402 -5.95 -1.56 1.20
CA ALA A 402 -6.74 -2.78 1.21
C ALA A 402 -8.26 -2.49 1.16
N GLU A 403 -8.74 -1.50 1.90
CA GLU A 403 -10.15 -1.07 1.87
C GLU A 403 -10.52 -0.45 0.51
N GLN A 404 -9.69 0.43 -0.04
CA GLN A 404 -9.94 1.06 -1.34
C GLN A 404 -9.97 0.03 -2.48
N LEU A 405 -9.13 -1.00 -2.44
CA LEU A 405 -9.13 -2.07 -3.45
C LEU A 405 -10.45 -2.85 -3.45
N LEU A 406 -10.99 -3.17 -2.28
CA LEU A 406 -12.28 -3.86 -2.16
C LEU A 406 -13.44 -2.97 -2.60
N ILE A 407 -13.47 -1.70 -2.18
CA ILE A 407 -14.47 -0.73 -2.63
C ILE A 407 -14.47 -0.60 -4.16
N ASN A 408 -13.28 -0.53 -4.77
CA ASN A 408 -13.16 -0.48 -6.23
C ASN A 408 -13.49 -1.82 -6.89
N GLN A 409 -13.21 -2.97 -6.26
CA GLN A 409 -13.68 -4.26 -6.76
C GLN A 409 -15.20 -4.26 -6.92
N ASP A 410 -15.94 -3.82 -5.90
CA ASP A 410 -17.40 -3.83 -5.90
C ASP A 410 -17.96 -2.86 -6.96
N LYS A 411 -17.38 -1.65 -7.06
CA LYS A 411 -17.75 -0.65 -8.07
C LYS A 411 -17.61 -1.17 -9.51
N TYR A 412 -16.64 -2.05 -9.76
CA TYR A 412 -16.33 -2.56 -11.09
C TYR A 412 -16.67 -4.05 -11.25
N SER A 413 -17.34 -4.66 -10.27
CA SER A 413 -17.70 -6.09 -10.26
C SER A 413 -18.57 -6.50 -11.45
N THR A 414 -19.51 -5.63 -11.86
CA THR A 414 -20.32 -5.84 -13.08
C THR A 414 -19.46 -5.90 -14.33
N VAL A 415 -18.43 -5.04 -14.42
CA VAL A 415 -17.49 -5.02 -15.55
C VAL A 415 -16.67 -6.31 -15.54
N LEU A 416 -16.15 -6.72 -14.38
CA LEU A 416 -15.41 -7.97 -14.23
C LEU A 416 -16.24 -9.20 -14.63
N SER A 417 -17.48 -9.27 -14.15
CA SER A 417 -18.40 -10.36 -14.45
C SER A 417 -18.74 -10.46 -15.95
N SER A 418 -18.80 -9.32 -16.63
CA SER A 418 -19.06 -9.27 -18.07
C SER A 418 -17.85 -9.62 -18.95
N LEU A 419 -16.66 -9.78 -18.37
CA LEU A 419 -15.46 -10.26 -19.05
C LEU A 419 -15.34 -11.80 -19.02
N ASN A 420 -16.24 -12.49 -18.31
CA ASN A 420 -16.30 -13.94 -18.20
C ASN A 420 -16.93 -14.57 -19.46
N ASP A 421 -16.14 -14.75 -20.51
CA ASP A 421 -16.47 -15.73 -21.56
C ASP A 421 -16.20 -17.15 -21.02
N SER A 422 -17.10 -18.08 -21.32
CA SER A 422 -17.20 -19.44 -20.76
C SER A 422 -16.01 -20.39 -20.99
N ASP A 423 -14.92 -19.92 -21.61
CA ASP A 423 -13.79 -20.74 -22.07
C ASP A 423 -12.47 -20.48 -21.31
N SER A 424 -12.44 -19.64 -20.27
CA SER A 424 -11.23 -19.37 -19.48
C SER A 424 -11.34 -19.90 -18.05
N GLU A 425 -10.63 -20.99 -17.76
CA GLU A 425 -10.59 -21.68 -16.47
C GLU A 425 -9.96 -20.88 -15.29
N ASP A 426 -9.52 -19.63 -15.50
CA ASP A 426 -8.67 -18.89 -14.55
C ASP A 426 -9.23 -17.53 -14.02
N ILE A 427 -10.41 -17.07 -14.47
CA ILE A 427 -10.90 -15.73 -14.08
C ILE A 427 -11.58 -15.71 -12.69
N ASP A 428 -12.20 -16.79 -12.25
CA ASP A 428 -12.82 -16.91 -10.92
C ASP A 428 -11.83 -16.71 -9.74
N LYS A 429 -10.53 -16.56 -10.03
CA LYS A 429 -9.45 -16.31 -9.07
C LYS A 429 -8.96 -14.86 -9.03
N ILE A 430 -9.38 -13.98 -9.95
CA ILE A 430 -8.82 -12.63 -10.06
C ILE A 430 -9.61 -11.69 -9.15
N SER A 431 -9.16 -11.55 -7.91
CA SER A 431 -9.80 -10.73 -6.87
C SER A 431 -8.76 -9.99 -6.03
N TYR A 432 -9.15 -8.84 -5.50
CA TYR A 432 -8.39 -8.09 -4.50
C TYR A 432 -8.42 -8.72 -3.10
N ASN A 433 -9.25 -9.73 -2.84
CA ASN A 433 -9.38 -10.29 -1.48
C ASN A 433 -8.03 -10.75 -0.91
N GLU A 434 -7.29 -11.60 -1.62
CA GLU A 434 -6.02 -12.15 -1.14
C GLU A 434 -4.97 -11.05 -0.91
N ILE A 435 -4.83 -10.11 -1.86
CA ILE A 435 -3.85 -9.03 -1.75
C ILE A 435 -4.23 -8.01 -0.67
N SER A 436 -5.53 -7.75 -0.47
CA SER A 436 -6.03 -6.92 0.63
C SER A 436 -5.76 -7.56 1.98
N ASP A 437 -5.91 -8.88 2.12
CA ASP A 437 -5.58 -9.60 3.35
C ASP A 437 -4.07 -9.54 3.64
N ARG A 438 -3.22 -9.82 2.64
CA ARG A 438 -1.77 -9.68 2.77
C ARG A 438 -1.32 -8.25 3.08
N LEU A 439 -2.01 -7.22 2.55
CA LEU A 439 -1.72 -5.83 2.89
C LEU A 439 -2.03 -5.55 4.37
N ARG A 440 -3.17 -6.03 4.88
CA ARG A 440 -3.51 -5.86 6.30
C ARG A 440 -2.50 -6.56 7.20
N GLU A 441 -2.15 -7.80 6.88
CA GLU A 441 -1.11 -8.56 7.60
C GLU A 441 0.23 -7.82 7.61
N LEU A 442 0.66 -7.27 6.47
CA LEU A 442 1.88 -6.47 6.37
C LEU A 442 1.80 -5.20 7.24
N GLY A 443 0.65 -4.52 7.25
CA GLY A 443 0.42 -3.36 8.11
C GLY A 443 0.52 -3.71 9.58
N ASP A 444 -0.12 -4.81 10.00
CA ASP A 444 -0.11 -5.30 11.37
C ASP A 444 1.28 -5.78 11.80
N GLU A 445 2.05 -6.40 10.90
CA GLU A 445 3.44 -6.78 11.16
C GLU A 445 4.28 -5.55 11.53
N TRP A 446 4.23 -4.48 10.73
CA TRP A 446 4.98 -3.26 10.99
C TRP A 446 4.49 -2.49 12.21
N TYR A 447 3.18 -2.53 12.49
CA TYR A 447 2.62 -2.03 13.76
C TYR A 447 3.25 -2.76 14.95
N ASN A 448 3.24 -4.09 14.93
CA ASN A 448 3.77 -4.92 16.02
C ASN A 448 5.29 -4.72 16.20
N ILE A 449 6.07 -4.71 15.11
CA ILE A 449 7.51 -4.40 15.13
C ILE A 449 7.76 -3.08 15.87
N GLN A 450 6.97 -2.05 15.55
CA GLN A 450 7.15 -0.75 16.16
C GLN A 450 6.73 -0.74 17.64
N ILE A 451 5.60 -1.35 17.98
CA ILE A 451 5.14 -1.46 19.38
C ILE A 451 6.19 -2.21 20.22
N ASP A 452 6.69 -3.36 19.73
CA ASP A 452 7.67 -4.17 20.44
C ASP A 452 9.02 -3.44 20.60
N LYS A 453 9.46 -2.66 19.59
CA LYS A 453 10.64 -1.80 19.71
C LYS A 453 10.48 -0.76 20.82
N GLN A 454 9.30 -0.13 20.92
CA GLN A 454 9.04 0.86 21.98
C GLN A 454 8.92 0.21 23.35
N LYS A 455 8.29 -0.97 23.46
CA LYS A 455 8.27 -1.77 24.70
C LYS A 455 9.67 -2.13 25.16
N SER A 456 10.53 -2.59 24.26
CA SER A 456 11.93 -2.91 24.57
C SER A 456 12.64 -1.68 25.13
N THR A 457 12.46 -0.52 24.49
CA THR A 457 13.07 0.74 24.95
C THR A 457 12.63 1.10 26.37
N ILE A 458 11.33 0.95 26.68
CA ILE A 458 10.80 1.21 28.03
C ILE A 458 11.34 0.20 29.04
N LYS A 459 11.45 -1.07 28.64
CA LYS A 459 12.01 -2.14 29.48
C LYS A 459 13.48 -1.89 29.80
N ASP A 460 14.27 -1.51 28.81
CA ASP A 460 15.70 -1.20 28.97
C ASP A 460 15.91 -0.07 29.99
N ILE A 461 15.08 0.98 29.96
CA ILE A 461 15.11 2.09 30.94
C ILE A 461 14.87 1.56 32.37
N LEU A 462 13.93 0.64 32.55
CA LEU A 462 13.57 0.11 33.87
C LEU A 462 14.56 -0.95 34.37
N GLU A 463 15.13 -1.77 33.47
CA GLU A 463 16.13 -2.77 33.81
C GLU A 463 17.44 -2.12 34.31
N GLU A 464 17.80 -0.93 33.80
CA GLU A 464 19.00 -0.18 34.23
C GLU A 464 18.98 0.22 35.72
N ILE A 465 17.78 0.34 36.33
CA ILE A 465 17.61 0.64 37.76
C ILE A 465 18.09 -0.53 38.65
N GLY A 466 17.95 -1.75 38.15
CA GLY A 466 18.24 -2.99 38.89
C GLY A 466 17.24 -3.27 40.02
N GLY A 467 15.96 -2.95 39.81
CA GLY A 467 14.88 -3.16 40.78
C GLY A 467 14.63 -1.97 41.71
N VAL A 468 13.60 -2.09 42.55
CA VAL A 468 13.09 -1.00 43.41
C VAL A 468 13.46 -1.20 44.89
N GLN A 469 14.47 -2.01 45.19
CA GLN A 469 14.93 -2.23 46.57
C GLN A 469 15.68 -1.01 47.12
N GLN A 470 15.60 -0.82 48.43
CA GLN A 470 16.34 0.18 49.21
C GLN A 470 16.01 1.62 48.82
N THR A 471 14.76 1.90 48.45
CA THR A 471 14.31 3.25 48.08
C THR A 471 14.24 4.23 49.26
N ALA A 472 14.40 3.76 50.49
CA ALA A 472 14.65 4.61 51.66
C ALA A 472 16.00 5.37 51.58
N ASN A 473 16.93 4.95 50.71
CA ASN A 473 18.13 5.72 50.41
C ASN A 473 17.81 6.78 49.34
N ASP A 474 18.01 8.05 49.66
CA ASP A 474 17.82 9.20 48.76
C ASP A 474 18.46 9.00 47.38
N GLU A 475 19.67 8.43 47.30
CA GLU A 475 20.35 8.17 46.01
C GLU A 475 19.60 7.13 45.17
N ARG A 476 19.08 6.06 45.79
CA ARG A 476 18.30 5.03 45.09
C ARG A 476 16.93 5.56 44.69
N PHE A 477 16.28 6.34 45.56
CA PHE A 477 15.04 7.03 45.25
C PHE A 477 15.17 7.90 43.99
N GLU A 478 16.21 8.74 43.94
CA GLU A 478 16.49 9.62 42.80
C GLU A 478 16.74 8.85 41.49
N ILE A 479 17.39 7.69 41.55
CA ILE A 479 17.59 6.82 40.38
C ILE A 479 16.24 6.27 39.88
N CYS A 480 15.41 5.73 40.77
CA CYS A 480 14.09 5.21 40.41
C CYS A 480 13.19 6.32 39.85
N GLN A 481 13.14 7.48 40.51
CA GLN A 481 12.35 8.62 40.08
C GLN A 481 12.77 9.11 38.69
N ARG A 482 14.08 9.21 38.43
CA ARG A 482 14.61 9.62 37.11
C ARG A 482 14.18 8.65 36.02
N ALA A 483 14.23 7.35 36.27
CA ALA A 483 13.83 6.34 35.31
C ALA A 483 12.31 6.38 35.04
N MET A 484 11.47 6.57 36.07
CA MET A 484 10.01 6.77 35.86
C MET A 484 9.72 7.98 34.98
N ASN A 485 10.42 9.10 35.22
CA ASN A 485 10.27 10.30 34.39
C ASN A 485 10.73 10.05 32.94
N GLN A 486 11.81 9.31 32.73
CA GLN A 486 12.26 8.92 31.37
C GLN A 486 11.23 8.04 30.64
N VAL A 487 10.55 7.13 31.35
CA VAL A 487 9.45 6.35 30.79
C VAL A 487 8.29 7.26 30.38
N ILE A 488 7.89 8.19 31.24
CA ILE A 488 6.83 9.16 30.95
C ILE A 488 7.17 10.02 29.74
N ASP A 489 8.39 10.56 29.68
CA ASP A 489 8.84 11.39 28.56
C ASP A 489 8.82 10.60 27.24
N THR A 490 9.23 9.33 27.29
CA THR A 490 9.21 8.43 26.13
C THR A 490 7.78 8.21 25.62
N ILE A 491 6.84 7.91 26.52
CA ILE A 491 5.42 7.68 26.17
C ILE A 491 4.76 8.97 25.68
N ASN A 492 5.00 10.11 26.35
CA ASN A 492 4.48 11.41 25.95
C ASN A 492 4.97 11.83 24.56
N ARG A 493 6.25 11.58 24.23
CA ARG A 493 6.79 11.84 22.90
C ARG A 493 6.10 10.98 21.83
N LEU A 494 5.87 9.70 22.10
CA LEU A 494 5.16 8.80 21.20
C LEU A 494 3.70 9.23 21.01
N SER A 495 3.01 9.58 22.11
CA SER A 495 1.64 10.12 22.09
C SER A 495 1.53 11.32 21.13
N ARG A 496 2.41 12.32 21.27
CA ARG A 496 2.41 13.51 20.37
C ARG A 496 2.60 13.12 18.91
N THR A 497 3.47 12.13 18.66
CA THR A 497 3.83 11.68 17.30
C THR A 497 2.73 10.86 16.64
N TRP A 498 1.92 10.12 17.42
CA TRP A 498 0.89 9.21 16.89
C TRP A 498 -0.51 9.81 16.85
N LYS A 499 -0.82 10.83 17.67
CA LYS A 499 -2.17 11.41 17.81
C LYS A 499 -2.77 11.94 16.49
N GLY A 500 -1.94 12.44 15.58
CA GLY A 500 -2.37 12.91 14.26
C GLY A 500 -2.30 11.85 13.15
N VAL A 501 -1.77 10.66 13.46
CA VAL A 501 -1.54 9.59 12.48
C VAL A 501 -2.59 8.50 12.62
N LEU A 502 -2.76 7.94 13.82
CA LEU A 502 -3.64 6.81 14.08
C LEU A 502 -5.11 7.22 14.25
N ARG A 503 -6.02 6.26 14.02
CA ARG A 503 -7.43 6.41 14.42
C ARG A 503 -7.53 6.46 15.95
N PRO A 504 -8.54 7.13 16.54
CA PRO A 504 -8.63 7.30 18.00
C PRO A 504 -8.60 5.98 18.80
N SER A 505 -9.34 4.96 18.36
CA SER A 505 -9.37 3.64 19.02
C SER A 505 -7.99 2.95 19.01
N GLU A 506 -7.30 3.03 17.89
CA GLU A 506 -5.97 2.43 17.68
C GLU A 506 -4.88 3.21 18.40
N TYR A 507 -5.02 4.53 18.48
CA TYR A 507 -4.14 5.40 19.26
C TYR A 507 -4.20 5.05 20.75
N TYR A 508 -5.41 4.97 21.34
CA TYR A 508 -5.55 4.60 22.75
C TYR A 508 -5.14 3.15 23.01
N SER A 509 -5.41 2.23 22.09
CA SER A 509 -4.96 0.84 22.19
C SER A 509 -3.42 0.72 22.17
N ALA A 510 -2.75 1.45 21.29
CA ALA A 510 -1.29 1.50 21.22
C ALA A 510 -0.68 2.07 22.51
N LEU A 511 -1.20 3.20 23.00
CA LEU A 511 -0.72 3.80 24.25
C LEU A 511 -1.00 2.93 25.47
N GLY A 512 -2.19 2.36 25.58
CA GLY A 512 -2.53 1.47 26.70
C GLY A 512 -1.59 0.27 26.76
N THR A 513 -1.29 -0.32 25.60
CA THR A 513 -0.33 -1.42 25.49
C THR A 513 1.11 -1.02 25.89
N LEU A 514 1.54 0.20 25.57
CA LEU A 514 2.84 0.72 25.99
C LEU A 514 2.90 1.04 27.47
N ILE A 515 1.81 1.58 28.04
CA ILE A 515 1.71 1.92 29.46
C ILE A 515 1.59 0.65 30.31
N ASP A 516 0.94 -0.40 29.82
CA ASP A 516 0.84 -1.68 30.53
C ASP A 516 2.24 -2.29 30.79
N THR A 517 3.20 -2.03 29.91
CA THR A 517 4.58 -2.57 30.01
C THR A 517 5.31 -2.12 31.29
N PRO A 518 5.51 -0.82 31.57
CA PRO A 518 6.14 -0.38 32.81
C PRO A 518 5.31 -0.73 34.05
N LEU A 519 3.98 -0.78 33.96
CA LEU A 519 3.13 -1.18 35.09
C LEU A 519 3.40 -2.63 35.50
N ILE A 520 3.42 -3.57 34.54
CA ILE A 520 3.73 -4.98 34.81
C ILE A 520 5.12 -5.11 35.45
N ILE A 521 6.14 -4.46 34.87
CA ILE A 521 7.51 -4.51 35.40
C ILE A 521 7.56 -3.98 36.84
N MET A 522 6.84 -2.91 37.14
CA MET A 522 6.81 -2.31 38.47
C MET A 522 6.01 -3.14 39.47
N ILE A 523 4.95 -3.82 39.03
CA ILE A 523 4.22 -4.79 39.87
C ILE A 523 5.16 -5.95 40.23
N ASP A 524 5.81 -6.55 39.24
CA ASP A 524 6.74 -7.67 39.44
C ASP A 524 7.89 -7.27 40.38
N ASN A 525 8.48 -6.08 40.17
CA ASN A 525 9.54 -5.54 41.03
C ASN A 525 9.10 -5.35 42.49
N LEU A 526 7.82 -5.06 42.74
CA LEU A 526 7.29 -4.92 44.09
C LEU A 526 7.00 -6.29 44.73
N GLU A 527 6.43 -7.21 43.96
CA GLU A 527 6.12 -8.57 44.40
C GLU A 527 7.39 -9.36 44.77
N ASP A 528 8.53 -9.02 44.16
CA ASP A 528 9.84 -9.58 44.49
C ASP A 528 10.45 -9.06 45.82
N LEU A 529 9.82 -8.09 46.49
CA LEU A 529 10.29 -7.56 47.77
C LEU A 529 9.80 -8.42 48.95
N TYR A 530 10.73 -8.93 49.76
CA TYR A 530 10.40 -9.76 50.92
C TYR A 530 10.15 -8.98 52.22
N ASP A 531 10.71 -7.77 52.34
CA ASP A 531 10.64 -6.93 53.54
C ASP A 531 10.68 -5.46 53.10
N ILE A 532 9.68 -4.69 53.51
CA ILE A 532 9.49 -3.29 53.14
C ILE A 532 9.33 -2.50 54.44
N SER A 533 10.29 -1.62 54.72
CA SER A 533 10.18 -0.74 55.88
C SER A 533 9.08 0.32 55.68
N ALA A 534 8.55 0.91 56.76
CA ALA A 534 7.53 1.96 56.65
C ALA A 534 8.00 3.20 55.85
N GLU A 535 9.27 3.55 55.98
CA GLU A 535 9.88 4.64 55.20
C GLU A 535 10.01 4.26 53.73
N GLU A 536 10.45 3.04 53.44
CA GLU A 536 10.54 2.51 52.07
C GLU A 536 9.16 2.41 51.39
N SER A 537 8.13 2.00 52.14
CA SER A 537 6.74 1.96 51.65
C SER A 537 6.24 3.32 51.17
N HIS A 538 6.54 4.38 51.93
CA HIS A 538 6.19 5.75 51.55
C HIS A 538 6.95 6.21 50.30
N GLN A 539 8.26 5.93 50.24
CA GLN A 539 9.08 6.27 49.08
C GLN A 539 8.65 5.50 47.82
N LEU A 540 8.30 4.22 47.94
CA LEU A 540 7.72 3.43 46.86
C LEU A 540 6.39 4.01 46.39
N ASN A 541 5.49 4.41 47.31
CA ASN A 541 4.23 5.05 46.92
C ASN A 541 4.47 6.31 46.08
N LEU A 542 5.44 7.16 46.46
CA LEU A 542 5.80 8.35 45.69
C LEU A 542 6.33 8.01 44.30
N ILE A 543 7.22 7.01 44.17
CA ILE A 543 7.75 6.55 42.88
C ILE A 543 6.62 6.00 42.00
N TYR A 544 5.75 5.15 42.56
CA TYR A 544 4.70 4.48 41.81
C TYR A 544 3.63 5.46 41.34
N SER A 545 3.34 6.48 42.16
CA SER A 545 2.36 7.53 41.84
C SER A 545 2.74 8.39 40.64
N ILE A 546 4.03 8.47 40.28
CA ILE A 546 4.52 9.23 39.12
C ILE A 546 3.84 8.75 37.82
N LEU A 547 3.67 7.44 37.65
CA LEU A 547 3.07 6.86 36.44
C LEU A 547 1.58 7.20 36.28
N PHE A 548 0.86 7.62 37.32
CA PHE A 548 -0.54 8.05 37.19
C PHE A 548 -0.72 9.30 36.31
N THR A 549 0.34 10.08 36.10
CA THR A 549 0.31 11.23 35.18
C THR A 549 -0.02 10.84 33.74
N LEU A 550 0.22 9.58 33.35
CA LEU A 550 -0.08 9.03 32.02
C LEU A 550 -1.58 8.88 31.76
N GLU A 551 -2.41 8.90 32.80
CA GLU A 551 -3.89 8.91 32.67
C GLU A 551 -4.38 10.12 31.86
N ASN A 552 -3.66 11.23 31.91
CA ASN A 552 -3.99 12.47 31.18
C ASN A 552 -3.91 12.33 29.65
N LEU A 553 -3.34 11.23 29.13
CA LEU A 553 -3.28 10.95 27.71
C LEU A 553 -4.58 10.38 27.14
N PHE A 554 -5.50 9.97 28.02
CA PHE A 554 -6.78 9.34 27.69
C PHE A 554 -7.94 10.27 27.99
N GLU A 555 -9.10 9.93 27.42
CA GLU A 555 -10.36 10.52 27.88
C GLU A 555 -10.66 10.09 29.33
N PRO A 556 -11.35 10.93 30.12
CA PRO A 556 -11.62 10.63 31.52
C PRO A 556 -12.24 9.24 31.72
N ASN A 557 -11.69 8.47 32.65
CA ASN A 557 -12.13 7.11 33.00
C ASN A 557 -12.06 6.07 31.85
N THR A 558 -11.26 6.30 30.81
CA THR A 558 -11.15 5.34 29.69
C THR A 558 -9.88 4.48 29.70
N ILE A 559 -8.87 4.83 30.51
CA ILE A 559 -7.57 4.13 30.51
C ILE A 559 -7.68 2.64 30.86
N GLU A 560 -8.59 2.29 31.78
CA GLU A 560 -8.83 0.90 32.20
C GLU A 560 -9.30 0.00 31.05
N ASN A 561 -9.93 0.58 30.02
CA ASN A 561 -10.37 -0.17 28.84
C ASN A 561 -9.20 -0.60 27.94
N TYR A 562 -8.07 0.12 28.01
CA TYR A 562 -6.91 -0.10 27.14
C TYR A 562 -5.70 -0.66 27.89
N THR A 563 -5.65 -0.50 29.22
CA THR A 563 -4.50 -0.85 30.06
C THR A 563 -4.93 -1.87 31.12
N LYS A 564 -4.64 -3.15 30.90
CA LYS A 564 -5.15 -4.26 31.72
C LYS A 564 -4.69 -4.19 33.17
N SER A 565 -3.44 -3.79 33.40
CA SER A 565 -2.81 -3.77 34.72
C SER A 565 -3.11 -2.50 35.51
N TRP A 566 -3.83 -1.52 34.93
CA TRP A 566 -4.08 -0.21 35.56
C TRP A 566 -4.77 -0.32 36.92
N LYS A 567 -5.85 -1.12 36.99
CA LYS A 567 -6.61 -1.31 38.22
C LYS A 567 -5.77 -1.98 39.31
N LYS A 568 -5.05 -3.07 38.98
CA LYS A 568 -4.14 -3.76 39.91
C LYS A 568 -3.04 -2.80 40.42
N TYR A 569 -2.42 -2.03 39.51
CA TYR A 569 -1.38 -1.06 39.86
C TYR A 569 -1.88 0.04 40.80
N ARG A 570 -3.09 0.57 40.56
CA ARG A 570 -3.73 1.55 41.46
C ARG A 570 -3.96 0.97 42.84
N GLN A 571 -4.50 -0.25 42.93
CA GLN A 571 -4.73 -0.91 44.21
C GLN A 571 -3.42 -1.21 44.96
N ILE A 572 -2.36 -1.62 44.26
CA ILE A 572 -1.02 -1.80 44.86
C ILE A 572 -0.51 -0.49 45.47
N THR A 573 -0.60 0.59 44.71
CA THR A 573 -0.11 1.90 45.17
C THR A 573 -0.88 2.37 46.40
N ASP A 574 -2.20 2.17 46.43
CA ASP A 574 -3.02 2.42 47.62
C ASP A 574 -2.56 1.57 48.83
N ILE A 575 -2.32 0.26 48.64
CA ILE A 575 -1.93 -0.66 49.72
C ILE A 575 -0.64 -0.22 50.42
N LEU A 576 0.33 0.35 49.70
CA LEU A 576 1.59 0.85 50.26
C LEU A 576 1.39 1.95 51.34
N GLU A 577 0.26 2.65 51.35
CA GLU A 577 -0.06 3.71 52.33
C GLU A 577 -1.14 3.30 53.34
N LEU A 578 -1.81 2.17 53.13
CA LEU A 578 -2.92 1.74 53.98
C LEU A 578 -2.42 1.05 55.25
N SER A 579 -3.10 1.32 56.37
CA SER A 579 -2.94 0.51 57.57
C SER A 579 -3.48 -0.91 57.36
N PHE A 580 -2.92 -1.89 58.08
CA PHE A 580 -3.36 -3.28 57.98
C PHE A 580 -4.88 -3.48 58.20
N ALA A 581 -5.48 -2.70 59.11
CA ALA A 581 -6.92 -2.72 59.34
C ALA A 581 -7.72 -2.24 58.11
N ASN A 582 -7.24 -1.21 57.42
CA ASN A 582 -7.89 -0.70 56.22
C ASN A 582 -7.75 -1.67 55.04
N ILE A 583 -6.60 -2.33 54.91
CA ILE A 583 -6.39 -3.39 53.90
C ILE A 583 -7.41 -4.52 54.11
N MET A 584 -7.57 -5.00 55.35
CA MET A 584 -8.57 -6.03 55.67
C MET A 584 -10.01 -5.57 55.46
N ASN A 585 -10.31 -4.28 55.68
CA ASN A 585 -11.65 -3.75 55.38
C ASN A 585 -11.92 -3.75 53.88
N ARG A 586 -10.96 -3.35 53.04
CA ARG A 586 -11.07 -3.42 51.57
C ARG A 586 -11.17 -4.86 51.07
N PHE A 587 -10.41 -5.78 51.65
CA PHE A 587 -10.52 -7.21 51.38
C PHE A 587 -11.94 -7.74 51.67
N ARG A 588 -12.47 -7.47 52.87
CA ARG A 588 -13.83 -7.87 53.27
C ARG A 588 -14.92 -7.20 52.43
N ALA A 589 -14.66 -6.00 51.91
CA ALA A 589 -15.55 -5.29 50.99
C ALA A 589 -15.47 -5.81 49.54
N SER A 590 -14.62 -6.81 49.25
CA SER A 590 -14.37 -7.34 47.90
C SER A 590 -13.81 -6.29 46.92
N GLU A 591 -13.08 -5.28 47.44
CA GLU A 591 -12.48 -4.21 46.63
C GLU A 591 -11.06 -4.55 46.14
N LEU A 592 -10.50 -5.70 46.54
CA LEU A 592 -9.17 -6.20 46.16
C LEU A 592 -9.26 -7.43 45.23
N ASP A 593 -10.19 -7.37 44.29
CA ASP A 593 -10.49 -8.45 43.34
C ASP A 593 -9.39 -8.73 42.30
N CYS A 594 -8.41 -7.85 42.17
CA CYS A 594 -7.32 -7.97 41.19
C CYS A 594 -6.11 -8.78 41.71
N PHE A 595 -6.16 -9.26 42.95
CA PHE A 595 -5.07 -10.03 43.57
C PHE A 595 -5.47 -11.48 43.77
N THR A 596 -4.52 -12.37 43.51
CA THR A 596 -4.56 -13.73 44.04
C THR A 596 -4.29 -13.71 45.55
N THR A 597 -4.71 -14.77 46.23
CA THR A 597 -4.44 -14.96 47.67
C THR A 597 -2.94 -14.89 47.97
N ASP A 598 -2.12 -15.45 47.09
CA ASP A 598 -0.69 -15.60 47.30
C ASP A 598 0.02 -14.25 47.09
N GLU A 599 -0.38 -13.46 46.09
CA GLU A 599 0.11 -12.09 45.87
C GLU A 599 -0.26 -11.18 47.05
N LEU A 600 -1.51 -11.22 47.53
CA LEU A 600 -1.96 -10.40 48.64
C LEU A 600 -1.29 -10.80 49.96
N GLU A 601 -1.12 -12.10 50.21
CA GLU A 601 -0.38 -12.62 51.35
C GLU A 601 1.08 -12.18 51.31
N GLY A 602 1.74 -12.32 50.16
CA GLY A 602 3.12 -11.91 49.95
C GLY A 602 3.32 -10.42 50.26
N LEU A 603 2.47 -9.56 49.70
CA LEU A 603 2.53 -8.11 49.92
C LEU A 603 2.27 -7.72 51.39
N ILE A 604 1.33 -8.38 52.08
CA ILE A 604 1.08 -8.15 53.52
C ILE A 604 2.28 -8.61 54.35
N CYS A 605 2.89 -9.74 54.01
CA CYS A 605 4.08 -10.23 54.70
C CYS A 605 5.28 -9.29 54.52
N ALA A 606 5.41 -8.68 53.33
CA ALA A 606 6.45 -7.70 53.05
C ALA A 606 6.24 -6.38 53.81
N LEU A 607 4.99 -5.91 53.97
CA LEU A 607 4.70 -4.60 54.58
C LEU A 607 4.58 -4.60 56.11
N PHE A 608 4.21 -5.74 56.73
CA PHE A 608 3.90 -5.79 58.17
C PHE A 608 4.67 -6.88 58.90
N ALA A 609 5.28 -6.50 60.03
CA ALA A 609 5.98 -7.43 60.91
C ALA A 609 5.10 -8.57 61.45
N ASP A 610 5.75 -9.70 61.78
CA ASP A 610 5.12 -10.90 62.34
C ASP A 610 4.39 -10.58 63.65
N THR A 611 3.06 -10.61 63.63
CA THR A 611 2.23 -10.48 64.83
C THR A 611 1.14 -11.56 64.84
N PRO A 612 0.63 -11.97 66.02
CA PRO A 612 -0.46 -12.95 66.10
C PRO A 612 -1.73 -12.49 65.37
N LEU A 613 -1.97 -11.17 65.35
CA LEU A 613 -3.08 -10.56 64.62
C LEU A 613 -2.90 -10.66 63.11
N ARG A 614 -1.65 -10.58 62.62
CA ARG A 614 -1.34 -10.78 61.20
C ARG A 614 -1.60 -12.23 60.79
N GLU A 615 -1.12 -13.21 61.55
CA GLU A 615 -1.36 -14.62 61.23
C GLU A 615 -2.86 -14.95 61.17
N GLN A 616 -3.66 -14.45 62.13
CA GLN A 616 -5.11 -14.65 62.12
C GLN A 616 -5.80 -14.03 60.90
N ASN A 617 -5.39 -12.83 60.49
CA ASN A 617 -5.95 -12.17 59.32
C ASN A 617 -5.48 -12.82 58.00
N LEU A 618 -4.24 -13.35 57.97
CA LEU A 618 -3.74 -14.13 56.84
C LEU A 618 -4.49 -15.46 56.71
N GLU A 619 -4.80 -16.14 57.83
CA GLU A 619 -5.70 -17.30 57.84
C GLU A 619 -7.09 -16.93 57.27
N GLU A 620 -7.66 -15.78 57.65
CA GLU A 620 -8.92 -15.29 57.08
C GLU A 620 -8.83 -15.12 55.55
N ILE A 621 -7.74 -14.53 55.03
CA ILE A 621 -7.52 -14.37 53.58
C ILE A 621 -7.44 -15.75 52.88
N ARG A 622 -6.68 -16.69 53.46
CA ARG A 622 -6.54 -18.06 52.92
C ARG A 622 -7.85 -18.84 52.93
N GLU A 623 -8.65 -18.70 53.99
CA GLU A 623 -9.92 -19.42 54.16
C GLU A 623 -11.06 -18.85 53.29
N THR A 624 -11.08 -17.55 53.04
CA THR A 624 -12.17 -16.88 52.31
C THR A 624 -12.28 -17.35 50.84
N ARG A 625 -11.20 -17.85 50.24
CA ARG A 625 -11.22 -18.42 48.87
C ARG A 625 -11.80 -19.85 48.81
N ILE A 626 -12.07 -20.51 49.94
CA ILE A 626 -12.76 -21.82 49.94
C ILE A 626 -14.27 -21.64 49.65
N PHE A 627 -14.79 -20.41 49.70
CA PHE A 627 -16.22 -20.11 49.61
C PHE A 627 -16.66 -19.25 48.40
N PHE A 628 -15.73 -18.86 47.53
CA PHE A 628 -15.99 -18.22 46.24
C PHE A 628 -15.39 -19.07 45.11
#